data_AF-A0AAJ8W1Y3-F1
#
_entry.id   AF-A0AAJ8W1Y3-F1
#
_cell.length_a   1.000
_cell.length_b   1.000
_cell.length_c   1.000
_cell.angle_alpha   90.00
_cell.angle_beta   90.00
_cell.angle_gamma   90.00
#
_symmetry.space_group_name_H-M   'P 1'
#
loop_
_entity.id
_entity.type
_entity.pdbx_description
1 polymer ?
#
loop_
_entity_poly.entity_id
_entity_poly.type
_entity_poly.pdbx_seq_one_letter_code
_entity_poly.pdbx_strand_id
1 'polypeptide(L)'
;MSVSTLPVQALEEYDRSVPMVLPHDKVYSIQVGYKLFRLSGLSLSSDSPSYFTKFFGDKDNEEKVLFFDRSPQIFEKIYNHLQGYSINVTNDYEYMHVWSDAFFFGLKKLQKLMTEQDIFASIGDQSFKIPKVLLQNEGNCPNFFTMNSERLYFDNVAVIERNNMLRPPPQRPPIVAGRSPKLFADLLEYLRGNTLIVKNEEHRRLLQKEARYYRFLELEQRMVNHKVVNDSIIINLMDLSKKGMKNVSPSDRLTECPMRYSRPYVDEPARELIFQIDHLQDVRHAELFLNKRTEIPTVKFQGKLYTKITQVFKDLFEGLIQENNTVTFLVGLANSRTTINGKEMSPGWVEDLLSTVDKKPAEEESKAEEEVEENAQKKRKLNLQGYVIKFYLKRSMWKLMMRGTLARLEAVNLEGVTSPVQRIDFI
;
A
#
# COMPACT_ATOMS: atom_id res chain seq x y z
N MET A 1 46.08 23.28 13.25
CA MET A 1 45.11 22.50 14.05
C MET A 1 43.75 23.15 13.88
N SER A 2 42.90 22.62 12.98
CA SER A 2 41.55 23.15 12.77
C SER A 2 40.60 22.52 13.79
N VAL A 3 39.98 23.36 14.62
CA VAL A 3 38.96 22.96 15.57
C VAL A 3 37.74 22.51 14.76
N SER A 4 37.45 21.21 14.75
CA SER A 4 36.19 20.72 14.21
C SER A 4 35.08 21.10 15.19
N THR A 5 34.37 22.18 14.91
CA THR A 5 33.12 22.50 15.61
C THR A 5 32.09 21.46 15.21
N LEU A 6 31.69 20.62 16.18
CA LEU A 6 30.55 19.72 16.04
C LEU A 6 29.34 20.52 15.55
N PRO A 7 28.56 20.01 14.58
CA PRO A 7 27.33 20.66 14.17
C PRO A 7 26.33 20.51 15.31
N VAL A 8 26.17 21.57 16.10
CA VAL A 8 24.96 21.74 16.91
C VAL A 8 23.82 21.89 15.91
N GLN A 9 22.99 20.86 15.75
CA GLN A 9 21.72 20.97 15.04
C GLN A 9 20.87 22.00 15.80
N ALA A 10 20.93 23.25 15.36
CA ALA A 10 20.04 24.31 15.80
C ALA A 10 18.65 24.03 15.21
N LEU A 11 17.88 23.19 15.90
CA LEU A 11 16.42 23.25 15.84
C LEU A 11 16.03 24.65 16.33
N GLU A 12 15.24 25.37 15.54
CA GLU A 12 14.58 26.68 15.79
C GLU A 12 15.26 27.58 16.85
N GLU A 13 15.87 28.70 16.43
CA GLU A 13 16.44 29.77 17.28
C GLU A 13 16.11 29.65 18.78
N TYR A 14 16.96 28.94 19.52
CA TYR A 14 16.80 28.81 20.97
C TYR A 14 16.99 30.21 21.59
N ASP A 15 15.88 30.86 21.95
CA ASP A 15 15.89 32.13 22.65
C ASP A 15 16.70 31.96 23.94
N ARG A 16 17.87 32.61 23.98
CA ARG A 16 18.81 32.53 25.10
C ARG A 16 18.27 33.24 26.35
N SER A 17 17.19 34.03 26.22
CA SER A 17 16.60 34.76 27.33
C SER A 17 15.45 33.98 27.97
N VAL A 18 15.72 33.36 29.12
CA VAL A 18 14.65 32.82 29.98
C VAL A 18 13.91 33.99 30.60
N PRO A 19 12.57 34.04 30.50
CA PRO A 19 11.80 35.13 31.10
C PRO A 19 11.99 35.13 32.62
N MET A 20 12.27 36.29 33.21
CA MET A 20 12.46 36.43 34.66
C MET A 20 11.11 36.50 35.39
N VAL A 21 10.38 35.37 35.41
CA VAL A 21 9.07 35.26 36.09
C VAL A 21 9.25 35.04 37.59
N LEU A 22 10.25 34.25 37.98
CA LEU A 22 10.68 34.04 39.36
C LEU A 22 12.14 34.49 39.52
N PRO A 23 12.57 34.95 40.72
CA PRO A 23 13.98 35.24 41.01
C PRO A 23 14.88 34.05 40.65
N HIS A 24 15.80 34.24 39.69
CA HIS A 24 16.57 33.16 39.09
C HIS A 24 17.41 32.36 40.10
N ASP A 25 18.00 33.04 41.08
CA ASP A 25 18.91 32.44 42.07
C ASP A 25 18.18 31.79 43.25
N LYS A 26 16.87 32.05 43.40
CA LYS A 26 16.08 31.49 44.50
C LYS A 26 15.75 30.03 44.22
N VAL A 27 15.86 29.19 45.25
CA VAL A 27 15.57 27.75 45.18
C VAL A 27 14.21 27.47 45.81
N TYR A 28 13.36 26.78 45.06
CA TYR A 28 12.00 26.39 45.46
C TYR A 28 11.92 24.88 45.70
N SER A 29 11.05 24.48 46.62
CA SER A 29 10.90 23.09 47.06
C SER A 29 9.58 22.49 46.58
N ILE A 30 9.65 21.37 45.85
CA ILE A 30 8.49 20.64 45.32
C ILE A 30 8.56 19.19 45.80
N GLN A 31 7.65 18.80 46.68
CA GLN A 31 7.48 17.42 47.14
C GLN A 31 6.58 16.67 46.15
N VAL A 32 7.11 15.64 45.50
CA VAL A 32 6.34 14.76 44.62
C VAL A 32 6.37 13.38 45.20
N GLY A 33 5.20 12.83 45.57
CA GLY A 33 5.08 11.55 46.25
C GLY A 33 6.05 11.46 47.43
N TYR A 34 7.01 10.54 47.33
CA TYR A 34 8.02 10.31 48.37
C TYR A 34 9.33 11.12 48.21
N LYS A 35 9.54 11.88 47.13
CA LYS A 35 10.81 12.56 46.83
C LYS A 35 10.65 14.09 46.80
N LEU A 36 11.57 14.79 47.46
CA LEU A 36 11.68 16.24 47.42
C LEU A 36 12.58 16.67 46.27
N PHE A 37 12.08 17.55 45.40
CA PHE A 37 12.82 18.17 44.31
C PHE A 37 13.09 19.64 44.63
N ARG A 38 14.29 20.11 44.29
CA ARG A 38 14.71 21.51 44.44
C ARG A 38 15.11 22.09 43.08
N LEU A 39 14.43 23.16 42.67
CA LEU A 39 14.63 23.85 41.39
C LEU A 39 14.87 25.33 41.63
N SER A 40 15.75 25.93 40.83
CA SER A 40 15.94 27.38 40.85
C SER A 40 14.77 28.09 40.15
N GLY A 41 14.58 29.38 40.44
CA GLY A 41 13.61 30.21 39.73
C GLY A 41 13.91 30.28 38.23
N LEU A 42 15.18 30.18 37.83
CA LEU A 42 15.58 30.06 36.43
C LEU A 42 14.98 28.80 35.78
N SER A 43 15.13 27.64 36.44
CA SER A 43 14.60 26.38 35.91
C SER A 43 13.07 26.38 35.84
N LEU A 44 12.38 26.90 36.86
CA LEU A 44 10.93 26.99 36.86
C LEU A 44 10.40 27.98 35.81
N SER A 45 11.15 29.03 35.50
CA SER A 45 10.77 30.04 34.50
C SER A 45 11.05 29.60 33.06
N SER A 46 11.85 28.54 32.86
CA SER A 46 12.24 28.02 31.54
C SER A 46 11.05 27.64 30.65
N ASP A 47 9.99 27.10 31.24
CA ASP A 47 8.74 26.69 30.59
C ASP A 47 7.54 27.37 31.27
N SER A 48 7.63 28.69 31.37
CA SER A 48 6.58 29.56 31.89
C SER A 48 5.66 30.07 30.77
N PRO A 49 4.40 30.43 31.07
CA PRO A 49 3.73 30.30 32.36
C PRO A 49 3.32 28.85 32.67
N SER A 50 3.57 28.41 33.90
CA SER A 50 3.22 27.06 34.39
C SER A 50 2.50 27.13 35.74
N TYR A 51 2.03 25.97 36.22
CA TYR A 51 1.50 25.83 37.58
C TYR A 51 2.54 26.28 38.62
N PHE A 52 3.82 25.94 38.41
CA PHE A 52 4.89 26.28 39.34
C PHE A 52 5.09 27.79 39.44
N THR A 53 5.19 28.49 38.30
CA THR A 53 5.37 29.94 38.30
C THR A 53 4.16 30.69 38.84
N LYS A 54 2.95 30.14 38.68
CA LYS A 54 1.73 30.68 39.28
C LYS A 54 1.72 30.51 40.80
N PHE A 55 2.09 29.33 41.30
CA PHE A 55 2.11 29.03 42.73
C PHE A 55 3.17 29.84 43.48
N PHE A 56 4.42 29.81 43.01
CA PHE A 56 5.54 30.50 43.67
C PHE A 56 5.61 32.00 43.36
N GLY A 57 4.89 32.48 42.34
CA GLY A 57 4.75 33.91 42.08
C GLY A 57 3.86 34.63 43.11
N ASP A 58 3.08 33.87 43.89
CA ASP A 58 2.35 34.39 45.04
C ASP A 58 3.30 34.49 46.25
N LYS A 59 3.41 35.71 46.81
CA LYS A 59 4.31 36.01 47.94
C LYS A 59 4.01 35.15 49.17
N ASP A 60 2.75 34.75 49.36
CA ASP A 60 2.37 33.90 50.49
C ASP A 60 2.87 32.45 50.34
N ASN A 61 3.26 32.04 49.14
CA ASN A 61 3.68 30.68 48.82
C ASN A 61 5.18 30.58 48.47
N GLU A 62 5.90 31.71 48.46
CA GLU A 62 7.29 31.80 48.01
C GLU A 62 8.24 30.87 48.78
N GLU A 63 8.02 30.70 50.09
CA GLU A 63 8.81 29.84 50.99
C GLU A 63 8.14 28.48 51.27
N LYS A 64 6.96 28.21 50.70
CA LYS A 64 6.21 26.98 50.97
C LYS A 64 6.75 25.81 50.15
N VAL A 65 6.56 24.59 50.67
CA VAL A 65 6.79 23.37 49.90
C VAL A 65 5.52 23.05 49.10
N LEU A 66 5.65 22.98 47.78
CA LEU A 66 4.56 22.60 46.89
C LEU A 66 4.44 21.07 46.84
N PHE A 67 3.24 20.52 47.09
CA PHE A 67 3.03 19.06 47.18
C PHE A 67 2.21 18.50 46.00
N PHE A 68 2.65 17.37 45.46
CA PHE A 68 1.92 16.59 44.47
C PHE A 68 1.91 15.09 44.79
N ASP A 69 0.74 14.47 44.72
CA ASP A 69 0.58 13.01 44.78
C ASP A 69 0.75 12.40 43.37
N ARG A 70 2.00 12.35 42.90
CA ARG A 70 2.41 11.85 41.57
C ARG A 70 3.67 10.99 41.67
N SER A 71 3.99 10.27 40.59
CA SER A 71 5.20 9.44 40.52
C SER A 71 6.47 10.31 40.46
N PRO A 72 7.40 10.15 41.42
CA PRO A 72 8.68 10.87 41.38
C PRO A 72 9.53 10.52 40.17
N GLN A 73 9.44 9.29 39.68
CA GLN A 73 10.23 8.80 38.53
C GLN A 73 9.81 9.48 37.23
N ILE A 74 8.51 9.71 37.05
CA ILE A 74 7.99 10.49 35.90
C ILE A 74 8.37 11.96 36.06
N PHE A 75 8.20 12.52 37.26
CA PHE A 75 8.54 13.91 37.52
C PHE A 75 10.02 14.22 37.34
N GLU A 76 10.92 13.26 37.56
CA GLU A 76 12.36 13.43 37.31
C GLU A 76 12.66 13.78 35.83
N LYS A 77 11.86 13.29 34.88
CA LYS A 77 11.98 13.71 33.47
C LYS A 77 11.54 15.16 33.26
N ILE A 78 10.48 15.58 33.95
CA ILE A 78 9.99 16.98 33.92
C ILE A 78 11.01 17.91 34.59
N TYR A 79 11.57 17.47 35.71
CA TYR A 79 12.65 18.15 36.42
C TYR A 79 13.85 18.40 35.49
N ASN A 80 14.30 17.36 34.77
CA ASN A 80 15.39 17.46 33.81
C ASN A 80 15.07 18.46 32.67
N HIS A 81 13.85 18.44 32.14
CA HIS A 81 13.39 19.42 31.14
C HIS A 81 13.45 20.85 31.64
N LEU A 82 12.97 21.10 32.86
CA LEU A 82 13.01 22.43 33.48
C LEU A 82 14.44 22.92 33.73
N GLN A 83 15.39 22.00 33.90
CA GLN A 83 16.81 22.32 33.98
C GLN A 83 17.48 22.54 32.61
N GLY A 84 16.77 22.30 31.51
CA GLY A 84 17.29 22.44 30.15
C GLY A 84 17.93 21.16 29.58
N TYR A 85 17.80 20.01 30.25
CA TYR A 85 18.24 18.72 29.69
C TYR A 85 17.22 18.16 28.69
N SER A 86 17.71 17.37 27.73
CA SER A 86 16.83 16.62 26.84
C SER A 86 16.12 15.49 27.58
N ILE A 87 14.87 15.25 27.22
CA ILE A 87 14.10 14.13 27.76
C ILE A 87 14.23 12.94 26.84
N ASN A 88 14.51 11.77 27.43
CA ASN A 88 14.38 10.49 26.74
C ASN A 88 13.20 9.71 27.32
N VAL A 89 12.28 9.32 26.45
CA VAL A 89 11.12 8.48 26.77
C VAL A 89 11.30 7.15 26.06
N THR A 90 11.27 6.07 26.84
CA THR A 90 11.66 4.73 26.37
C THR A 90 10.46 3.85 26.01
N ASN A 91 9.32 4.07 26.66
CA ASN A 91 8.12 3.24 26.50
C ASN A 91 6.85 4.09 26.54
N ASP A 92 5.75 3.45 26.17
CA ASP A 92 4.43 4.05 26.11
C ASP A 92 3.90 4.51 27.47
N TYR A 93 4.19 3.76 28.54
CA TYR A 93 3.82 4.14 29.89
C TYR A 93 4.47 5.47 30.29
N GLU A 94 5.80 5.58 30.15
CA GLU A 94 6.53 6.82 30.42
C GLU A 94 6.01 7.98 29.58
N TYR A 95 5.77 7.74 28.29
CA TYR A 95 5.28 8.76 27.37
C TYR A 95 3.94 9.35 27.83
N MET A 96 2.97 8.48 28.13
CA MET A 96 1.62 8.90 28.53
C MET A 96 1.64 9.67 29.85
N HIS A 97 2.46 9.26 30.81
CA HIS A 97 2.53 9.92 32.10
C HIS A 97 3.25 11.27 32.02
N VAL A 98 4.38 11.36 31.31
CA VAL A 98 5.06 12.65 31.09
C VAL A 98 4.16 13.60 30.31
N TRP A 99 3.47 13.11 29.27
CA TRP A 99 2.52 13.91 28.50
C TRP A 99 1.39 14.45 29.39
N SER A 100 0.72 13.57 30.15
CA SER A 100 -0.35 13.95 31.08
C SER A 100 0.12 14.98 32.11
N ASP A 101 1.29 14.75 32.72
CA ASP A 101 1.82 15.65 33.74
C ASP A 101 2.28 16.99 33.14
N ALA A 102 2.79 17.01 31.90
CA ALA A 102 3.08 18.25 31.18
C ALA A 102 1.82 19.11 30.96
N PHE A 103 0.67 18.48 30.70
CA PHE A 103 -0.62 19.17 30.64
C PHE A 103 -1.09 19.64 32.01
N PHE A 104 -1.00 18.78 33.02
CA PHE A 104 -1.35 19.10 34.40
C PHE A 104 -0.60 20.33 34.94
N PHE A 105 0.71 20.40 34.70
CA PHE A 105 1.54 21.52 35.13
C PHE A 105 1.50 22.72 34.17
N GLY A 106 0.84 22.61 33.02
CA GLY A 106 0.76 23.69 32.04
C GLY A 106 2.07 24.00 31.32
N LEU A 107 2.97 23.04 31.18
CA LEU A 107 4.30 23.18 30.59
C LEU A 107 4.22 23.18 29.05
N LYS A 108 4.06 24.34 28.43
CA LYS A 108 3.76 24.45 26.99
C LYS A 108 4.92 24.01 26.09
N LYS A 109 6.17 24.30 26.46
CA LYS A 109 7.33 23.83 25.69
C LYS A 109 7.47 22.32 25.79
N LEU A 110 7.24 21.74 26.97
CA LEU A 110 7.22 20.29 27.14
C LEU A 110 6.09 19.63 26.36
N GLN A 111 4.88 20.22 26.36
CA GLN A 111 3.74 19.74 25.57
C GLN A 111 4.09 19.69 24.07
N LYS A 112 4.71 20.76 23.53
CA LYS A 112 5.19 20.80 22.13
C LYS A 112 6.22 19.70 21.88
N LEU A 113 7.25 19.61 22.73
CA LEU A 113 8.31 18.60 22.62
C LEU A 113 7.74 17.18 22.58
N MET A 114 6.84 16.85 23.51
CA MET A 114 6.21 15.52 23.59
C MET A 114 5.32 15.23 22.37
N THR A 115 4.69 16.26 21.79
CA THR A 115 3.87 16.14 20.58
C THR A 115 4.72 15.95 19.32
N GLU A 116 6.00 16.30 19.35
CA GLU A 116 6.94 16.11 18.23
C GLU A 116 7.68 14.76 18.29
N GLN A 117 7.76 14.13 19.47
CA GLN A 117 8.39 12.81 19.64
C GLN A 117 7.77 11.71 18.77
N ASP A 118 8.49 10.59 18.65
CA ASP A 118 8.02 9.36 18.02
C ASP A 118 6.67 8.89 18.55
N ILE A 119 5.92 8.16 17.70
CA ILE A 119 4.62 7.61 18.09
C ILE A 119 4.84 6.32 18.87
N PHE A 120 4.26 6.24 20.06
CA PHE A 120 4.21 5.01 20.84
C PHE A 120 2.91 4.27 20.56
N ALA A 121 2.99 2.96 20.30
CA ALA A 121 1.82 2.11 20.10
C ALA A 121 2.09 0.69 20.61
N SER A 122 1.04 0.01 21.06
CA SER A 122 1.12 -1.37 21.53
C SER A 122 0.47 -2.30 20.50
N ILE A 123 1.23 -3.24 19.95
CA ILE A 123 0.76 -4.23 18.98
C ILE A 123 0.85 -5.60 19.63
N GLY A 124 -0.28 -6.30 19.77
CA GLY A 124 -0.35 -7.53 20.56
C GLY A 124 0.09 -7.28 22.00
N ASP A 125 1.17 -7.94 22.40
CA ASP A 125 1.82 -7.87 23.71
C ASP A 125 3.10 -7.02 23.74
N GLN A 126 3.43 -6.31 22.66
CA GLN A 126 4.67 -5.52 22.55
C GLN A 126 4.42 -4.03 22.30
N SER A 127 5.17 -3.17 23.00
CA SER A 127 5.20 -1.73 22.77
C SER A 127 6.25 -1.35 21.73
N PHE A 128 5.89 -0.47 20.81
CA PHE A 128 6.73 0.02 19.73
C PHE A 128 6.89 1.54 19.82
N LYS A 129 8.13 2.00 19.67
CA LYS A 129 8.48 3.40 19.40
C LYS A 129 8.66 3.56 17.90
N ILE A 130 7.74 4.27 17.24
CA ILE A 130 7.64 4.38 15.79
C ILE A 130 8.09 5.78 15.36
N PRO A 131 9.22 5.90 14.64
CA PRO A 131 9.68 7.18 14.15
C PRO A 131 8.67 7.86 13.23
N LYS A 132 8.26 9.09 13.54
CA LYS A 132 7.28 9.84 12.75
C LYS A 132 7.71 10.03 11.30
N VAL A 133 9.01 10.22 11.09
CA VAL A 133 9.61 10.36 9.76
C VAL A 133 9.30 9.17 8.84
N LEU A 134 9.13 7.96 9.37
CA LEU A 134 8.78 6.78 8.57
C LEU A 134 7.32 6.79 8.08
N LEU A 135 6.47 7.62 8.70
CA LEU A 135 5.03 7.63 8.50
C LEU A 135 4.54 8.82 7.68
N GLN A 136 5.38 9.83 7.46
CA GLN A 136 4.99 11.12 6.86
C GLN A 136 4.97 11.12 5.32
N ASN A 137 5.43 10.05 4.67
CA ASN A 137 5.48 9.96 3.22
C ASN A 137 4.06 9.90 2.59
N GLU A 138 3.95 10.34 1.34
CA GLU A 138 2.71 10.25 0.57
C GLU A 138 2.23 8.79 0.51
N GLY A 139 0.93 8.57 0.70
CA GLY A 139 0.34 7.23 0.74
C GLY A 139 0.53 6.47 2.05
N ASN A 140 1.46 6.88 2.91
CA ASN A 140 1.57 6.38 4.29
C ASN A 140 0.99 7.36 5.32
N CYS A 141 0.61 8.59 4.93
CA CYS A 141 -0.10 9.54 5.79
C CYS A 141 -1.39 10.04 5.10
N PRO A 142 -2.53 10.17 5.82
CA PRO A 142 -2.78 9.74 7.19
C PRO A 142 -2.93 8.21 7.30
N ASN A 143 -2.48 7.65 8.43
CA ASN A 143 -2.54 6.23 8.74
C ASN A 143 -3.14 5.97 10.13
N PHE A 144 -3.26 4.70 10.52
CA PHE A 144 -3.78 4.32 11.83
C PHE A 144 -3.08 5.04 12.99
N PHE A 145 -1.75 5.13 12.97
CA PHE A 145 -0.96 5.72 14.05
C PHE A 145 -1.05 7.24 14.07
N THR A 146 -0.89 7.90 12.92
CA THR A 146 -0.95 9.37 12.86
C THR A 146 -2.35 9.86 13.27
N MET A 147 -3.41 9.22 12.76
CA MET A 147 -4.79 9.57 13.12
C MET A 147 -5.08 9.39 14.61
N ASN A 148 -4.63 8.31 15.24
CA ASN A 148 -4.85 8.11 16.67
C ASN A 148 -3.98 9.04 17.52
N SER A 149 -2.76 9.34 17.08
CA SER A 149 -1.90 10.31 17.77
C SER A 149 -2.49 11.73 17.71
N GLU A 150 -3.00 12.17 16.56
CA GLU A 150 -3.66 13.47 16.40
C GLU A 150 -4.89 13.58 17.30
N ARG A 151 -5.73 12.54 17.36
CA ARG A 151 -6.86 12.50 18.30
C ARG A 151 -6.43 12.61 19.76
N LEU A 152 -5.36 11.89 20.13
CA LEU A 152 -4.80 11.98 21.48
C LEU A 152 -4.38 13.41 21.83
N TYR A 153 -3.81 14.15 20.87
CA TYR A 153 -3.33 15.52 21.10
C TYR A 153 -4.45 16.56 21.06
N PHE A 154 -5.33 16.53 20.06
CA PHE A 154 -6.29 17.62 19.85
C PHE A 154 -7.56 17.44 20.68
N ASP A 155 -8.15 16.26 20.67
CA ASP A 155 -9.45 16.04 21.32
C ASP A 155 -9.31 16.07 22.84
N ASN A 156 -8.27 15.43 23.38
CA ASN A 156 -8.06 15.42 24.83
C ASN A 156 -7.72 16.80 25.37
N VAL A 157 -6.91 17.59 24.66
CA VAL A 157 -6.55 18.94 25.11
C VAL A 157 -7.78 19.83 25.14
N ALA A 158 -8.59 19.80 24.08
CA ALA A 158 -9.85 20.53 24.04
C ALA A 158 -10.80 20.11 25.16
N VAL A 159 -10.88 18.80 25.48
CA VAL A 159 -11.70 18.29 26.58
C VAL A 159 -11.18 18.74 27.95
N ILE A 160 -9.87 18.68 28.17
CA ILE A 160 -9.22 19.09 29.43
C ILE A 160 -9.45 20.58 29.66
N GLU A 161 -9.22 21.41 28.64
CA GLU A 161 -9.40 22.87 28.71
C GLU A 161 -10.87 23.24 28.89
N ARG A 162 -11.78 22.65 28.12
CA ARG A 162 -13.23 22.93 28.19
C ARG A 162 -13.83 22.59 29.55
N ASN A 163 -13.38 21.49 30.15
CA ASN A 163 -13.93 21.00 31.42
C ASN A 163 -13.13 21.46 32.64
N ASN A 164 -12.11 22.32 32.44
CA ASN A 164 -11.18 22.78 33.47
C ASN A 164 -10.67 21.63 34.36
N MET A 165 -10.33 20.50 33.72
CA MET A 165 -10.00 19.27 34.43
C MET A 165 -8.66 19.44 35.15
N LEU A 166 -8.71 19.40 36.48
CA LEU A 166 -7.52 19.35 37.32
C LEU A 166 -6.66 18.12 37.07
N ARG A 167 -7.20 17.04 36.51
CA ARG A 167 -6.42 15.83 36.17
C ARG A 167 -6.86 15.32 34.81
N PRO A 168 -5.94 15.17 33.83
CA PRO A 168 -6.26 14.50 32.57
C PRO A 168 -6.82 13.10 32.84
N PRO A 169 -7.84 12.66 32.10
CA PRO A 169 -8.31 11.29 32.19
C PRO A 169 -7.18 10.31 31.80
N PRO A 170 -7.11 9.11 32.40
CA PRO A 170 -6.07 8.14 32.06
C PRO A 170 -6.05 7.86 30.57
N GLN A 171 -4.92 8.18 29.93
CA GLN A 171 -4.71 7.96 28.50
C GLN A 171 -3.89 6.70 28.26
N ARG A 172 -4.07 6.10 27.08
CA ARG A 172 -3.25 5.01 26.59
C ARG A 172 -2.82 5.30 25.16
N PRO A 173 -1.64 4.81 24.75
CA PRO A 173 -1.28 4.81 23.33
C PRO A 173 -2.30 4.03 22.50
N PRO A 174 -2.24 4.11 21.17
CA PRO A 174 -2.98 3.22 20.29
C PRO A 174 -2.65 1.76 20.60
N ILE A 175 -3.67 0.93 20.87
CA ILE A 175 -3.54 -0.50 21.15
C ILE A 175 -4.18 -1.31 20.02
N VAL A 176 -3.45 -2.31 19.53
CA VAL A 176 -3.91 -3.25 18.51
C VAL A 176 -3.69 -4.68 19.00
N ALA A 177 -4.64 -5.18 19.79
CA ALA A 177 -4.50 -6.48 20.47
C ALA A 177 -4.52 -7.70 19.52
N GLY A 178 -5.28 -7.63 18.42
CA GLY A 178 -5.50 -8.78 17.52
C GLY A 178 -4.47 -8.95 16.40
N ARG A 179 -3.31 -8.30 16.48
CA ARG A 179 -2.29 -8.29 15.41
C ARG A 179 -0.94 -8.81 15.91
N SER A 180 -0.13 -9.29 14.98
CA SER A 180 1.15 -9.93 15.28
C SER A 180 2.24 -8.87 15.48
N PRO A 181 2.84 -8.76 16.67
CA PRO A 181 3.96 -7.84 16.88
C PRO A 181 5.18 -8.20 16.01
N LYS A 182 5.39 -9.49 15.72
CA LYS A 182 6.50 -9.95 14.86
C LYS A 182 6.35 -9.46 13.42
N LEU A 183 5.14 -9.54 12.85
CA LEU A 183 4.89 -9.03 11.50
C LEU A 183 4.98 -7.50 11.46
N PHE A 184 4.54 -6.81 12.53
CA PHE A 184 4.69 -5.37 12.62
C PHE A 184 6.16 -4.93 12.73
N ALA A 185 6.98 -5.66 13.47
CA ALA A 185 8.42 -5.42 13.52
C ALA A 185 9.06 -5.57 12.13
N ASP A 186 8.73 -6.64 11.40
CA ASP A 186 9.19 -6.87 10.03
C ASP A 186 8.68 -5.75 9.08
N LEU A 187 7.47 -5.22 9.32
CA LEU A 187 6.90 -4.08 8.59
C LEU A 187 7.67 -2.77 8.82
N LEU A 188 8.09 -2.52 10.06
CA LEU A 188 8.91 -1.36 10.42
C LEU A 188 10.31 -1.45 9.81
N GLU A 189 10.92 -2.64 9.79
CA GLU A 189 12.20 -2.87 9.09
C GLU A 189 12.07 -2.57 7.59
N TYR A 190 10.97 -2.99 6.97
CA TYR A 190 10.71 -2.68 5.57
C TYR A 190 10.52 -1.17 5.35
N LEU A 191 9.82 -0.47 6.25
CA LEU A 191 9.68 1.00 6.20
C LEU A 191 11.03 1.71 6.28
N ARG A 192 12.00 1.16 7.04
CA ARG A 192 13.39 1.65 7.10
C ARG A 192 14.20 1.35 5.83
N GLY A 193 13.63 0.62 4.87
CA GLY A 193 14.24 0.29 3.59
C GLY A 193 14.84 -1.11 3.53
N ASN A 194 14.74 -1.93 4.58
CA ASN A 194 15.26 -3.29 4.59
C ASN A 194 14.29 -4.26 3.90
N THR A 195 14.40 -4.38 2.57
CA THR A 195 13.55 -5.28 1.78
C THR A 195 13.91 -6.77 1.93
N LEU A 196 15.08 -7.09 2.49
CA LEU A 196 15.57 -8.46 2.70
C LEU A 196 14.84 -9.19 3.83
N ILE A 197 14.06 -8.47 4.64
CA ILE A 197 13.22 -9.07 5.70
C ILE A 197 12.12 -9.99 5.13
N VAL A 198 11.78 -9.83 3.85
CA VAL A 198 10.77 -10.64 3.17
C VAL A 198 11.32 -12.03 2.85
N LYS A 199 11.09 -12.96 3.78
CA LYS A 199 11.53 -14.37 3.72
C LYS A 199 11.00 -15.16 2.50
N ASN A 200 9.70 -15.02 2.18
CA ASN A 200 9.05 -15.77 1.10
C ASN A 200 7.73 -15.09 0.68
N GLU A 201 7.05 -15.66 -0.31
CA GLU A 201 5.80 -15.12 -0.87
C GLU A 201 4.64 -15.13 0.15
N GLU A 202 4.55 -16.14 1.01
CA GLU A 202 3.53 -16.18 2.06
C GLU A 202 3.75 -15.05 3.07
N HIS A 203 4.99 -14.85 3.50
CA HIS A 203 5.37 -13.77 4.39
C HIS A 203 5.07 -12.41 3.77
N ARG A 204 5.40 -12.20 2.48
CA ARG A 204 5.05 -11.00 1.72
C ARG A 204 3.55 -10.71 1.77
N ARG A 205 2.71 -11.73 1.55
CA ARG A 205 1.25 -11.58 1.60
C ARG A 205 0.74 -11.25 3.00
N LEU A 206 1.36 -11.78 4.05
CA LEU A 206 1.04 -11.41 5.43
C LEU A 206 1.41 -9.94 5.71
N LEU A 207 2.60 -9.51 5.30
CA LEU A 207 3.04 -8.12 5.45
C LEU A 207 2.14 -7.14 4.68
N GLN A 208 1.72 -7.47 3.46
CA GLN A 208 0.75 -6.66 2.70
C GLN A 208 -0.58 -6.51 3.44
N LYS A 209 -1.08 -7.57 4.11
CA LYS A 209 -2.31 -7.51 4.91
C LYS A 209 -2.14 -6.60 6.14
N GLU A 210 -0.98 -6.64 6.79
CA GLU A 210 -0.65 -5.74 7.90
C GLU A 210 -0.54 -4.29 7.40
N ALA A 211 0.20 -4.03 6.32
CA ALA A 211 0.32 -2.72 5.69
C ALA A 211 -1.05 -2.11 5.38
N ARG A 212 -1.97 -2.89 4.80
CA ARG A 212 -3.33 -2.45 4.50
C ARG A 212 -4.13 -2.13 5.76
N TYR A 213 -3.98 -2.91 6.83
CA TYR A 213 -4.67 -2.66 8.10
C TYR A 213 -4.23 -1.33 8.72
N TYR A 214 -2.93 -1.09 8.78
CA TYR A 214 -2.38 0.17 9.31
C TYR A 214 -2.52 1.33 8.33
N ARG A 215 -2.96 1.08 7.10
CA ARG A 215 -3.15 2.04 6.01
C ARG A 215 -1.82 2.64 5.50
N PHE A 216 -0.79 1.80 5.41
CA PHE A 216 0.47 2.12 4.74
C PHE A 216 0.36 1.79 3.24
N LEU A 217 -0.34 2.62 2.48
CA LEU A 217 -0.69 2.34 1.09
C LEU A 217 0.53 2.33 0.16
N GLU A 218 1.49 3.22 0.40
CA GLU A 218 2.74 3.25 -0.34
C GLU A 218 3.58 2.01 -0.07
N LEU A 219 3.68 1.61 1.20
CA LEU A 219 4.39 0.41 1.61
C LEU A 219 3.77 -0.86 1.02
N GLU A 220 2.44 -0.94 1.01
CA GLU A 220 1.70 -2.02 0.35
C GLU A 220 2.10 -2.11 -1.14
N GLN A 221 2.14 -0.97 -1.85
CA GLN A 221 2.52 -0.92 -3.27
C GLN A 221 3.99 -1.26 -3.53
N ARG A 222 4.91 -0.93 -2.60
CA ARG A 222 6.31 -1.39 -2.69
C ARG A 222 6.45 -2.91 -2.61
N MET A 223 5.57 -3.59 -1.88
CA MET A 223 5.58 -5.04 -1.74
C MET A 223 4.88 -5.76 -2.90
N VAL A 224 4.24 -5.05 -3.82
CA VAL A 224 3.56 -5.67 -4.96
C VAL A 224 4.59 -6.26 -5.92
N ASN A 225 4.40 -7.55 -6.24
CA ASN A 225 5.22 -8.25 -7.22
C ASN A 225 4.99 -7.67 -8.62
N HIS A 226 6.06 -7.21 -9.25
CA HIS A 226 6.05 -6.71 -10.61
C HIS A 226 7.42 -6.96 -11.25
N LYS A 227 7.45 -6.91 -12.59
CA LYS A 227 8.69 -6.96 -13.38
C LYS A 227 8.67 -5.82 -14.38
N VAL A 228 9.82 -5.21 -14.60
CA VAL A 228 9.99 -4.18 -15.63
C VAL A 228 10.90 -4.73 -16.72
N VAL A 229 10.42 -4.73 -17.96
CA VAL A 229 11.15 -5.22 -19.14
C VAL A 229 10.88 -4.26 -20.30
N ASN A 230 11.92 -3.68 -20.90
CA ASN A 230 11.82 -2.83 -22.11
C ASN A 230 10.69 -1.78 -22.04
N ASP A 231 10.68 -0.96 -21.00
CA ASP A 231 9.64 0.05 -20.70
C ASP A 231 8.20 -0.49 -20.47
N SER A 232 8.04 -1.81 -20.37
CA SER A 232 6.78 -2.43 -19.96
C SER A 232 6.83 -2.84 -18.49
N ILE A 233 5.72 -2.66 -17.78
CA ILE A 233 5.49 -3.18 -16.43
C ILE A 233 4.57 -4.40 -16.51
N ILE A 234 5.06 -5.53 -16.01
CA ILE A 234 4.32 -6.78 -15.86
C ILE A 234 3.86 -6.88 -14.40
N ILE A 235 2.55 -6.91 -14.18
CA ILE A 235 1.95 -6.89 -12.84
C ILE A 235 0.67 -7.74 -12.82
N ASN A 236 0.36 -8.38 -11.68
CA ASN A 236 -0.85 -9.18 -11.57
C ASN A 236 -2.11 -8.29 -11.67
N LEU A 237 -3.12 -8.74 -12.42
CA LEU A 237 -4.40 -8.05 -12.56
C LEU A 237 -5.02 -7.70 -11.20
N MET A 238 -4.89 -8.59 -10.21
CA MET A 238 -5.45 -8.40 -8.87
C MET A 238 -4.78 -7.27 -8.08
N ASP A 239 -3.55 -6.92 -8.42
CA ASP A 239 -2.76 -5.88 -7.75
C ASP A 239 -2.87 -4.51 -8.44
N LEU A 240 -3.52 -4.45 -9.61
CA LEU A 240 -3.74 -3.19 -10.32
C LEU A 240 -4.67 -2.23 -9.59
N SER A 241 -4.40 -0.93 -9.75
CA SER A 241 -5.23 0.16 -9.22
C SER A 241 -5.64 1.12 -10.32
N LYS A 242 -6.90 1.57 -10.30
CA LYS A 242 -7.40 2.60 -11.25
C LYS A 242 -6.56 3.88 -11.20
N LYS A 243 -6.06 4.28 -10.02
CA LYS A 243 -5.28 5.51 -9.83
C LYS A 243 -3.97 5.53 -10.64
N GLY A 244 -3.44 4.35 -10.96
CA GLY A 244 -2.19 4.22 -11.71
C GLY A 244 -2.36 4.23 -13.23
N MET A 245 -3.60 4.16 -13.73
CA MET A 245 -3.88 4.03 -15.17
C MET A 245 -3.77 5.38 -15.88
N LYS A 246 -3.05 5.39 -17.00
CA LYS A 246 -2.88 6.57 -17.86
C LYS A 246 -3.12 6.19 -19.32
N ASN A 247 -4.26 6.62 -19.85
CA ASN A 247 -4.56 6.48 -21.26
C ASN A 247 -3.90 7.61 -22.05
N VAL A 248 -2.96 7.28 -22.91
CA VAL A 248 -2.25 8.23 -23.78
C VAL A 248 -2.80 8.24 -25.21
N SER A 249 -3.81 7.42 -25.51
CA SER A 249 -4.38 7.33 -26.85
C SER A 249 -5.20 8.60 -27.19
N PRO A 250 -5.02 9.17 -28.39
CA PRO A 250 -5.77 10.34 -28.82
C PRO A 250 -7.25 10.04 -29.02
N SER A 251 -8.12 11.02 -28.74
CA SER A 251 -9.58 10.89 -28.88
C SER A 251 -10.06 10.73 -30.32
N ASP A 252 -9.21 10.99 -31.31
CA ASP A 252 -9.51 10.85 -32.75
C ASP A 252 -9.71 9.40 -33.20
N ARG A 253 -9.30 8.43 -32.37
CA ARG A 253 -9.37 6.99 -32.64
C ARG A 253 -8.60 6.57 -33.90
N LEU A 254 -7.62 7.35 -34.34
CA LEU A 254 -6.81 7.04 -35.52
C LEU A 254 -5.60 6.17 -35.16
N THR A 255 -5.00 6.44 -34.01
CA THR A 255 -3.78 5.75 -33.57
C THR A 255 -4.09 4.85 -32.37
N GLU A 256 -3.60 3.62 -32.46
CA GLU A 256 -3.64 2.70 -31.34
C GLU A 256 -2.40 2.87 -30.46
N CYS A 257 -2.60 3.01 -29.15
CA CYS A 257 -1.52 3.21 -28.19
C CYS A 257 -1.70 2.26 -27.00
N PRO A 258 -0.60 1.74 -26.42
CA PRO A 258 -0.69 0.95 -25.20
C PRO A 258 -1.11 1.79 -24.01
N MET A 259 -1.96 1.21 -23.15
CA MET A 259 -2.26 1.78 -21.83
C MET A 259 -0.97 1.86 -21.02
N ARG A 260 -0.75 2.98 -20.33
CA ARG A 260 0.38 3.14 -19.41
C ARG A 260 -0.07 2.99 -17.97
N TYR A 261 0.82 2.48 -17.11
CA TYR A 261 0.59 2.27 -15.69
C TYR A 261 1.79 2.71 -14.87
N SER A 262 1.51 3.39 -13.75
CA SER A 262 2.45 3.67 -12.66
C SER A 262 1.82 3.23 -11.35
N ARG A 263 2.51 2.47 -10.51
CA ARG A 263 2.00 2.05 -9.21
C ARG A 263 1.66 3.29 -8.37
N PRO A 264 0.46 3.37 -7.77
CA PRO A 264 0.09 4.51 -6.95
C PRO A 264 1.04 4.71 -5.77
N TYR A 265 1.25 5.95 -5.36
CA TYR A 265 2.04 6.34 -4.18
C TYR A 265 3.54 5.99 -4.23
N VAL A 266 3.99 5.30 -5.27
CA VAL A 266 5.41 5.03 -5.53
C VAL A 266 5.87 6.01 -6.59
N ASP A 267 7.00 6.69 -6.34
CA ASP A 267 7.59 7.61 -7.30
C ASP A 267 8.27 6.82 -8.45
N GLU A 268 7.50 6.48 -9.47
CA GLU A 268 7.96 5.76 -10.65
C GLU A 268 7.33 6.28 -11.95
N PRO A 269 8.06 6.22 -13.09
CA PRO A 269 7.51 6.62 -14.38
C PRO A 269 6.39 5.66 -14.81
N ALA A 270 5.42 6.18 -15.55
CA ALA A 270 4.37 5.35 -16.14
C ALA A 270 4.92 4.55 -17.32
N ARG A 271 4.69 3.24 -17.33
CA ARG A 271 5.23 2.25 -18.28
C ARG A 271 4.12 1.58 -19.05
N GLU A 272 4.42 0.93 -20.18
CA GLU A 272 3.40 0.15 -20.90
C GLU A 272 2.86 -0.98 -20.02
N LEU A 273 1.54 -1.09 -19.91
CA LEU A 273 0.89 -2.07 -19.05
C LEU A 273 0.80 -3.44 -19.73
N ILE A 274 1.41 -4.44 -19.09
CA ILE A 274 1.12 -5.85 -19.33
C ILE A 274 0.55 -6.42 -18.03
N PHE A 275 -0.74 -6.72 -18.00
CA PHE A 275 -1.31 -7.38 -16.84
C PHE A 275 -1.25 -8.90 -17.01
N GLN A 276 -0.90 -9.59 -15.93
CA GLN A 276 -0.85 -11.04 -15.89
C GLN A 276 -1.94 -11.61 -14.98
N ILE A 277 -2.47 -12.75 -15.38
CA ILE A 277 -3.32 -13.61 -14.57
C ILE A 277 -2.53 -14.90 -14.43
N ASP A 278 -2.18 -15.24 -13.20
CA ASP A 278 -1.40 -16.44 -12.90
C ASP A 278 -2.19 -17.37 -11.99
N HIS A 279 -1.99 -18.68 -12.17
CA HIS A 279 -2.48 -19.73 -11.27
C HIS A 279 -3.98 -19.64 -10.98
N LEU A 280 -4.78 -19.51 -12.03
CA LEU A 280 -6.23 -19.41 -11.91
C LEU A 280 -6.82 -20.73 -11.36
N GLN A 281 -7.33 -20.69 -10.12
CA GLN A 281 -7.90 -21.88 -9.46
C GLN A 281 -9.14 -22.41 -10.20
N ASP A 282 -10.03 -21.51 -10.62
CA ASP A 282 -11.16 -21.84 -11.49
C ASP A 282 -10.91 -21.27 -12.88
N VAL A 283 -10.45 -22.15 -13.78
CA VAL A 283 -10.11 -21.80 -15.17
C VAL A 283 -11.31 -21.27 -15.99
N ARG A 284 -12.55 -21.45 -15.51
CA ARG A 284 -13.76 -20.89 -16.15
C ARG A 284 -13.86 -19.38 -16.00
N HIS A 285 -13.07 -18.76 -15.11
CA HIS A 285 -13.05 -17.31 -14.99
C HIS A 285 -12.36 -16.61 -16.17
N ALA A 286 -11.60 -17.32 -17.01
CA ALA A 286 -10.95 -16.77 -18.19
C ALA A 286 -11.04 -17.74 -19.38
N GLU A 287 -11.87 -17.39 -20.36
CA GLU A 287 -12.22 -18.24 -21.50
C GLU A 287 -11.88 -17.53 -22.82
N LEU A 288 -11.02 -18.12 -23.64
CA LEU A 288 -10.72 -17.64 -24.99
C LEU A 288 -11.62 -18.37 -25.99
N PHE A 289 -12.27 -17.60 -26.86
CA PHE A 289 -13.15 -18.08 -27.92
C PHE A 289 -12.59 -17.72 -29.29
N LEU A 290 -12.48 -18.71 -30.16
CA LEU A 290 -12.24 -18.52 -31.59
C LEU A 290 -13.53 -18.83 -32.35
N ASN A 291 -14.12 -17.81 -32.95
CA ASN A 291 -15.35 -17.96 -33.71
C ASN A 291 -15.03 -18.07 -35.20
N LYS A 292 -15.26 -19.24 -35.80
CA LYS A 292 -15.00 -19.51 -37.21
C LYS A 292 -15.89 -18.70 -38.16
N ARG A 293 -17.05 -18.23 -37.70
CA ARG A 293 -17.98 -17.44 -38.55
C ARG A 293 -17.58 -15.98 -38.64
N THR A 294 -17.14 -15.40 -37.52
CA THR A 294 -16.76 -13.98 -37.47
C THR A 294 -15.27 -13.78 -37.67
N GLU A 295 -14.46 -14.84 -37.58
CA GLU A 295 -12.99 -14.82 -37.63
C GLU A 295 -12.34 -13.89 -36.59
N ILE A 296 -13.09 -13.54 -35.55
CA ILE A 296 -12.69 -12.60 -34.50
C ILE A 296 -12.46 -13.37 -33.20
N PRO A 297 -11.21 -13.45 -32.70
CA PRO A 297 -10.90 -13.98 -31.38
C PRO A 297 -11.41 -13.06 -30.28
N THR A 298 -12.01 -13.64 -29.24
CA THR A 298 -12.45 -12.90 -28.06
C THR A 298 -12.06 -13.61 -26.77
N VAL A 299 -11.81 -12.86 -25.70
CA VAL A 299 -11.59 -13.43 -24.36
C VAL A 299 -12.64 -12.91 -23.40
N LYS A 300 -13.23 -13.82 -22.64
CA LYS A 300 -14.27 -13.56 -21.67
C LYS A 300 -13.73 -13.75 -20.26
N PHE A 301 -13.93 -12.75 -19.41
CA PHE A 301 -13.61 -12.81 -17.98
C PHE A 301 -14.86 -12.82 -17.13
N GLN A 302 -14.85 -13.63 -16.07
CA GLN A 302 -15.98 -13.84 -15.16
C GLN A 302 -15.54 -13.82 -13.68
N GLY A 303 -16.51 -13.80 -12.77
CA GLY A 303 -16.27 -13.92 -11.33
C GLY A 303 -15.38 -12.80 -10.78
N LYS A 304 -14.34 -13.16 -10.01
CA LYS A 304 -13.43 -12.18 -9.39
C LYS A 304 -12.65 -11.36 -10.42
N LEU A 305 -12.34 -11.93 -11.58
CA LEU A 305 -11.62 -11.23 -12.65
C LEU A 305 -12.51 -10.14 -13.27
N TYR A 306 -13.78 -10.44 -13.52
CA TYR A 306 -14.77 -9.46 -13.95
C TYR A 306 -14.84 -8.29 -12.97
N THR A 307 -15.07 -8.56 -11.68
CA THR A 307 -15.15 -7.50 -10.66
C THR A 307 -13.90 -6.62 -10.64
N LYS A 308 -12.72 -7.23 -10.72
CA LYS A 308 -11.45 -6.49 -10.73
C LYS A 308 -11.27 -5.66 -12.00
N ILE A 309 -11.55 -6.21 -13.17
CA ILE A 309 -11.51 -5.51 -14.45
C ILE A 309 -12.46 -4.33 -14.42
N THR A 310 -13.71 -4.52 -13.98
CA THR A 310 -14.69 -3.45 -13.88
C THR A 310 -14.27 -2.35 -12.90
N GLN A 311 -13.62 -2.72 -11.80
CA GLN A 311 -13.09 -1.75 -10.84
C GLN A 311 -11.94 -0.92 -11.42
N VAL A 312 -11.01 -1.56 -12.14
CA VAL A 312 -9.77 -0.91 -12.61
C VAL A 312 -9.99 -0.15 -13.93
N PHE A 313 -10.76 -0.72 -14.86
CA PHE A 313 -10.94 -0.22 -16.22
C PHE A 313 -12.31 0.45 -16.46
N LYS A 314 -13.02 0.86 -15.40
CA LYS A 314 -14.38 1.43 -15.44
C LYS A 314 -14.64 2.46 -16.56
N ASP A 315 -13.65 3.29 -16.84
CA ASP A 315 -13.82 4.41 -17.78
C ASP A 315 -13.32 4.06 -19.21
N LEU A 316 -12.92 2.80 -19.43
CA LEU A 316 -12.30 2.29 -20.66
C LEU A 316 -13.19 1.22 -21.33
N PHE A 317 -14.46 1.13 -20.94
CA PHE A 317 -15.40 0.09 -21.38
C PHE A 317 -16.15 0.42 -22.68
N GLU A 318 -15.82 1.51 -23.35
CA GLU A 318 -16.47 1.79 -24.63
C GLU A 318 -16.14 0.69 -25.64
N GLY A 319 -17.17 0.04 -26.18
CA GLY A 319 -17.01 -1.09 -27.12
C GLY A 319 -16.77 -2.47 -26.50
N LEU A 320 -16.76 -2.60 -25.16
CA LEU A 320 -16.67 -3.91 -24.50
C LEU A 320 -18.06 -4.52 -24.26
N ILE A 321 -18.20 -5.80 -24.58
CA ILE A 321 -19.46 -6.54 -24.41
C ILE A 321 -19.56 -6.98 -22.95
N GLN A 322 -20.53 -6.41 -22.23
CA GLN A 322 -20.83 -6.77 -20.85
C GLN A 322 -22.19 -7.46 -20.77
N GLU A 323 -22.18 -8.74 -20.38
CA GLU A 323 -23.39 -9.55 -20.23
C GLU A 323 -23.28 -10.39 -18.96
N ASN A 324 -24.34 -10.47 -18.15
CA ASN A 324 -24.46 -11.41 -17.03
C ASN A 324 -23.21 -11.50 -16.11
N ASN A 325 -22.67 -10.36 -15.64
CA ASN A 325 -21.44 -10.28 -14.83
C ASN A 325 -20.19 -10.86 -15.52
N THR A 326 -20.12 -10.71 -16.84
CA THR A 326 -18.97 -11.08 -17.64
C THR A 326 -18.55 -9.91 -18.52
N VAL A 327 -17.27 -9.85 -18.85
CA VAL A 327 -16.72 -8.85 -19.76
C VAL A 327 -15.95 -9.56 -20.86
N THR A 328 -16.21 -9.18 -22.10
CA THR A 328 -15.57 -9.79 -23.27
C THR A 328 -14.76 -8.74 -24.02
N PHE A 329 -13.49 -9.06 -24.29
CA PHE A 329 -12.56 -8.24 -25.06
C PHE A 329 -12.33 -8.86 -26.44
N LEU A 330 -12.15 -7.99 -27.44
CA LEU A 330 -11.51 -8.37 -28.69
C LEU A 330 -10.02 -8.64 -28.44
N VAL A 331 -9.46 -9.65 -29.12
CA VAL A 331 -8.10 -10.12 -28.87
C VAL A 331 -7.28 -10.19 -30.15
N GLY A 332 -6.07 -9.62 -30.11
CA GLY A 332 -5.00 -9.91 -31.07
C GLY A 332 -4.10 -11.03 -30.56
N LEU A 333 -3.85 -12.05 -31.39
CA LEU A 333 -3.05 -13.24 -31.04
C LEU A 333 -1.75 -13.41 -31.86
N ALA A 334 -1.53 -12.57 -32.87
CA ALA A 334 -0.49 -12.74 -33.89
C ALA A 334 0.94 -12.92 -33.32
N ASN A 335 1.28 -12.20 -32.25
CA ASN A 335 2.63 -12.19 -31.66
C ASN A 335 2.72 -12.94 -30.33
N SER A 336 1.72 -13.77 -30.02
CA SER A 336 1.62 -14.41 -28.71
C SER A 336 2.37 -15.73 -28.63
N ARG A 337 3.12 -15.93 -27.55
CA ARG A 337 3.60 -17.28 -27.21
C ARG A 337 2.46 -18.05 -26.56
N THR A 338 1.98 -19.12 -27.20
CA THR A 338 0.80 -19.84 -26.73
C THR A 338 1.13 -21.30 -26.47
N THR A 339 0.78 -21.78 -25.28
CA THR A 339 0.88 -23.18 -24.88
C THR A 339 -0.52 -23.71 -24.55
N ILE A 340 -1.00 -24.70 -25.31
CA ILE A 340 -2.29 -25.35 -25.07
C ILE A 340 -2.05 -26.82 -24.73
N ASN A 341 -2.69 -27.30 -23.65
CA ASN A 341 -2.57 -28.68 -23.18
C ASN A 341 -1.11 -29.13 -22.95
N GLY A 342 -0.22 -28.19 -22.58
CA GLY A 342 1.20 -28.43 -22.33
C GLY A 342 2.09 -28.47 -23.58
N LYS A 343 1.56 -28.12 -24.76
CA LYS A 343 2.33 -28.03 -26.01
C LYS A 343 2.32 -26.61 -26.56
N GLU A 344 3.47 -26.18 -27.05
CA GLU A 344 3.63 -24.89 -27.70
C GLU A 344 2.97 -24.93 -29.10
N MET A 345 2.18 -23.90 -29.40
CA MET A 345 1.48 -23.75 -30.68
C MET A 345 2.38 -23.05 -31.70
N SER A 346 2.21 -23.39 -32.98
CA SER A 346 2.94 -22.74 -34.08
C SER A 346 2.56 -21.25 -34.23
N PRO A 347 3.47 -20.40 -34.76
CA PRO A 347 3.08 -19.07 -35.22
C PRO A 347 1.98 -19.18 -36.28
N GLY A 348 0.88 -18.44 -36.11
CA GLY A 348 -0.28 -18.50 -37.02
C GLY A 348 -1.30 -19.61 -36.74
N TRP A 349 -1.17 -20.36 -35.62
CA TRP A 349 -2.11 -21.43 -35.24
C TRP A 349 -3.59 -21.02 -35.22
N VAL A 350 -3.86 -19.72 -35.01
CA VAL A 350 -5.22 -19.15 -35.01
C VAL A 350 -5.80 -19.11 -36.42
N GLU A 351 -5.01 -18.66 -37.41
CA GLU A 351 -5.43 -18.64 -38.81
C GLU A 351 -5.68 -20.07 -39.32
N ASP A 352 -4.83 -21.02 -38.93
CA ASP A 352 -5.01 -22.44 -39.25
C ASP A 352 -6.32 -23.00 -38.67
N LEU A 353 -6.66 -22.64 -37.43
CA LEU A 353 -7.93 -23.08 -36.81
C LEU A 353 -9.16 -22.42 -37.41
N LEU A 354 -9.06 -21.16 -37.80
CA LEU A 354 -10.18 -20.42 -38.40
C LEU A 354 -10.40 -20.83 -39.86
N SER A 355 -9.34 -21.12 -40.62
CA SER A 355 -9.39 -21.49 -42.05
C SER A 355 -9.83 -22.94 -42.33
N THR A 356 -9.92 -23.81 -41.33
CA THR A 356 -10.43 -25.21 -41.46
C THR A 356 -11.93 -25.31 -41.75
N VAL A 357 -12.53 -24.34 -42.44
CA VAL A 357 -13.90 -24.44 -42.94
C VAL A 357 -13.90 -25.33 -44.19
N ASP A 358 -14.76 -26.35 -44.19
CA ASP A 358 -15.06 -27.19 -45.34
C ASP A 358 -15.35 -26.32 -46.57
N LYS A 359 -14.40 -26.23 -47.51
CA LYS A 359 -14.74 -26.07 -48.92
C LYS A 359 -15.49 -27.33 -49.32
N LYS A 360 -16.81 -27.36 -49.17
CA LYS A 360 -17.62 -28.26 -49.99
C LYS A 360 -17.51 -27.74 -51.42
N PRO A 361 -16.94 -28.48 -52.39
CA PRO A 361 -17.10 -28.13 -53.79
C PRO A 361 -18.59 -28.28 -54.10
N ALA A 362 -19.23 -27.17 -54.49
CA ALA A 362 -20.34 -27.28 -55.39
C ALA A 362 -19.77 -27.72 -56.74
N GLU A 363 -20.46 -28.67 -57.39
CA GLU A 363 -20.18 -29.23 -58.71
C GLU A 363 -19.12 -30.35 -58.72
N GLU A 364 -19.61 -31.60 -58.82
CA GLU A 364 -19.49 -32.41 -60.04
C GLU A 364 -20.09 -33.81 -59.79
N GLU A 365 -21.30 -34.03 -60.29
CA GLU A 365 -21.68 -35.35 -60.76
C GLU A 365 -20.93 -35.57 -62.09
N SER A 366 -19.89 -36.43 -62.11
CA SER A 366 -19.85 -37.59 -63.01
C SER A 366 -18.47 -38.27 -63.08
N LYS A 367 -18.51 -39.56 -62.74
CA LYS A 367 -17.82 -40.71 -63.36
C LYS A 367 -16.30 -40.93 -63.17
N ALA A 368 -16.08 -42.15 -62.66
CA ALA A 368 -15.09 -43.16 -63.05
C ALA A 368 -13.69 -43.09 -62.39
N GLU A 369 -13.50 -44.09 -61.54
CA GLU A 369 -12.28 -44.84 -61.19
C GLU A 369 -11.04 -44.61 -62.07
N GLU A 370 -9.92 -44.28 -61.45
CA GLU A 370 -8.68 -45.06 -61.54
C GLU A 370 -7.69 -44.65 -60.43
N GLU A 371 -7.06 -45.66 -59.84
CA GLU A 371 -6.06 -45.61 -58.76
C GLU A 371 -4.75 -44.97 -59.24
N VAL A 372 -4.11 -44.11 -58.44
CA VAL A 372 -2.65 -44.11 -58.18
C VAL A 372 -2.38 -43.41 -56.85
N GLU A 373 -1.70 -44.12 -55.95
CA GLU A 373 -1.11 -43.65 -54.69
C GLU A 373 -0.03 -42.58 -54.92
N GLU A 374 0.01 -41.52 -54.10
CA GLU A 374 1.18 -41.22 -53.24
C GLU A 374 1.05 -39.86 -52.52
N ASN A 375 1.60 -39.82 -51.30
CA ASN A 375 1.81 -38.67 -50.40
C ASN A 375 0.62 -38.11 -49.60
N ALA A 376 0.04 -38.98 -48.76
CA ALA A 376 -0.67 -38.56 -47.56
C ALA A 376 0.32 -38.18 -46.43
N GLN A 377 0.76 -36.93 -46.35
CA GLN A 377 1.14 -36.35 -45.06
C GLN A 377 -0.16 -36.15 -44.25
N LYS A 378 -0.47 -37.12 -43.38
CA LYS A 378 -1.65 -37.14 -42.51
C LYS A 378 -1.65 -35.93 -41.55
N LYS A 379 -2.12 -34.76 -42.01
CA LYS A 379 -2.76 -33.78 -41.13
C LYS A 379 -3.98 -34.47 -40.52
N ARG A 380 -3.89 -34.85 -39.24
CA ARG A 380 -5.02 -35.43 -38.50
C ARG A 380 -6.19 -34.45 -38.59
N LYS A 381 -7.26 -34.83 -39.30
CA LYS A 381 -8.53 -34.08 -39.33
C LYS A 381 -8.99 -33.89 -37.88
N LEU A 382 -8.88 -32.67 -37.36
CA LEU A 382 -9.52 -32.28 -36.12
C LEU A 382 -11.04 -32.24 -36.36
N ASN A 383 -11.76 -33.24 -35.85
CA ASN A 383 -13.23 -33.23 -35.81
C ASN A 383 -13.71 -32.19 -34.79
N LEU A 384 -13.63 -30.92 -35.16
CA LEU A 384 -14.17 -29.80 -34.39
C LEU A 384 -15.66 -29.66 -34.71
N GLN A 385 -16.53 -30.27 -33.91
CA GLN A 385 -17.97 -29.97 -33.98
C GLN A 385 -18.24 -28.57 -33.41
N GLY A 386 -18.87 -27.71 -34.21
CA GLY A 386 -19.31 -26.36 -33.82
C GLY A 386 -18.50 -25.20 -34.43
N TYR A 387 -19.15 -24.04 -34.56
CA TYR A 387 -18.56 -22.81 -35.12
C TYR A 387 -17.66 -22.04 -34.14
N VAL A 388 -17.63 -22.44 -32.87
CA VAL A 388 -16.86 -21.77 -31.81
C VAL A 388 -15.93 -22.78 -31.15
N ILE A 389 -14.66 -22.43 -31.06
CA ILE A 389 -13.64 -23.18 -30.33
C ILE A 389 -13.36 -22.47 -29.02
N LYS A 390 -13.37 -23.22 -27.91
CA LYS A 390 -13.21 -22.67 -26.56
C LYS A 390 -11.95 -23.21 -25.88
N PHE A 391 -11.16 -22.29 -25.31
CA PHE A 391 -10.00 -22.58 -24.49
C PHE A 391 -10.16 -21.98 -23.09
N TYR A 392 -9.75 -22.71 -22.06
CA TYR A 392 -9.73 -22.24 -20.68
C TYR A 392 -8.30 -21.83 -20.31
N LEU A 393 -8.12 -20.57 -19.90
CA LEU A 393 -6.80 -20.04 -19.63
C LEU A 393 -6.41 -20.28 -18.16
N LYS A 394 -5.26 -20.92 -17.95
CA LYS A 394 -4.66 -21.12 -16.62
C LYS A 394 -3.76 -19.95 -16.25
N ARG A 395 -2.99 -19.47 -17.23
CA ARG A 395 -2.18 -18.25 -17.14
C ARG A 395 -2.32 -17.45 -18.41
N SER A 396 -2.26 -16.13 -18.28
CA SER A 396 -2.33 -15.26 -19.45
C SER A 396 -1.71 -13.91 -19.15
N MET A 397 -0.97 -13.37 -20.12
CA MET A 397 -0.39 -12.04 -20.09
C MET A 397 -0.96 -11.23 -21.25
N TRP A 398 -1.47 -10.04 -20.93
CA TRP A 398 -2.20 -9.20 -21.85
C TRP A 398 -1.65 -7.79 -21.85
N LYS A 399 -1.31 -7.28 -23.03
CA LYS A 399 -1.09 -5.86 -23.25
C LYS A 399 -2.44 -5.20 -23.55
N LEU A 400 -2.77 -4.13 -22.83
CA LEU A 400 -4.02 -3.40 -23.03
C LEU A 400 -3.80 -2.30 -24.07
N MET A 401 -4.41 -2.45 -25.23
CA MET A 401 -4.29 -1.53 -26.36
C MET A 401 -5.53 -0.64 -26.45
N MET A 402 -5.31 0.66 -26.65
CA MET A 402 -6.34 1.69 -26.62
C MET A 402 -6.39 2.44 -27.94
N ARG A 403 -7.60 2.75 -28.39
CA ARG A 403 -7.88 3.62 -29.52
C ARG A 403 -8.95 4.64 -29.10
N GLY A 404 -8.51 5.81 -28.67
CA GLY A 404 -9.31 6.70 -27.85
C GLY A 404 -9.75 6.00 -26.57
N THR A 405 -11.05 5.75 -26.44
CA THR A 405 -11.69 5.04 -25.33
C THR A 405 -11.96 3.56 -25.59
N LEU A 406 -11.77 3.10 -26.84
CA LEU A 406 -11.99 1.71 -27.23
C LEU A 406 -10.80 0.85 -26.79
N ALA A 407 -11.08 -0.23 -26.08
CA ALA A 407 -10.07 -1.14 -25.54
C ALA A 407 -10.09 -2.51 -26.24
N ARG A 408 -8.89 -3.03 -26.54
CA ARG A 408 -8.70 -4.45 -26.91
C ARG A 408 -7.49 -5.03 -26.18
N LEU A 409 -7.41 -6.36 -26.15
CA LEU A 409 -6.25 -7.04 -25.59
C LEU A 409 -5.35 -7.56 -26.70
N GLU A 410 -4.05 -7.49 -26.47
CA GLU A 410 -3.04 -8.16 -27.27
C GLU A 410 -2.36 -9.22 -26.40
N ALA A 411 -2.42 -10.48 -26.83
CA ALA A 411 -1.82 -11.57 -26.10
C ALA A 411 -0.29 -11.51 -26.20
N VAL A 412 0.37 -11.60 -25.04
CA VAL A 412 1.83 -11.72 -24.97
C VAL A 412 2.21 -13.18 -24.71
N ASN A 413 1.58 -13.80 -23.72
CA ASN A 413 1.80 -15.20 -23.37
C ASN A 413 0.50 -15.82 -22.86
N LEU A 414 0.14 -16.99 -23.38
CA LEU A 414 -1.07 -17.73 -23.01
C LEU A 414 -0.72 -19.17 -22.64
N GLU A 415 -1.21 -19.62 -21.49
CA GLU A 415 -1.18 -21.03 -21.08
C GLU A 415 -2.62 -21.49 -20.83
N GLY A 416 -3.11 -22.44 -21.61
CA GLY A 416 -4.49 -22.87 -21.55
C GLY A 416 -4.70 -24.37 -21.73
N VAL A 417 -5.94 -24.79 -21.55
CA VAL A 417 -6.41 -26.15 -21.79
C VAL A 417 -7.70 -26.14 -22.57
N THR A 418 -7.92 -27.15 -23.40
CA THR A 418 -9.20 -27.35 -24.08
C THR A 418 -10.13 -28.21 -23.23
N SER A 419 -11.44 -28.14 -23.51
CA SER A 419 -12.40 -29.10 -22.95
C SER A 419 -12.03 -30.54 -23.34
N PRO A 420 -12.26 -31.55 -22.48
CA PRO A 420 -12.11 -32.97 -22.84
C PRO A 420 -12.94 -33.37 -24.07
N VAL A 421 -14.07 -32.69 -24.29
CA VAL A 421 -15.01 -32.95 -25.39
C VAL A 421 -14.53 -32.37 -26.73
N GLN A 422 -13.67 -31.34 -26.70
CA GLN A 422 -13.16 -30.64 -27.89
C GLN A 422 -11.64 -30.50 -27.75
N ARG A 423 -10.95 -31.65 -27.66
CA ARG A 423 -9.52 -31.70 -27.38
C ARG A 423 -8.71 -31.33 -28.61
N ILE A 424 -7.88 -30.28 -28.48
CA ILE A 424 -6.95 -29.83 -29.54
C ILE A 424 -5.54 -30.09 -29.01
N ASP A 425 -4.90 -31.15 -29.50
CA ASP A 425 -3.59 -31.60 -29.00
C ASP A 425 -2.42 -31.19 -29.92
N PHE A 426 -2.66 -30.64 -31.11
CA PHE A 426 -1.61 -30.17 -32.02
C PHE A 426 -2.15 -29.42 -33.24
N ILE A 427 -1.54 -28.27 -33.58
CA ILE A 427 -1.45 -27.68 -34.93
C ILE A 427 -0.04 -27.14 -35.11
#